data_AF-A0A6C0KSQ3-F1
#
_entry.id   AF-A0A6C0KSQ3-F1
#
_cell.length_a   1.000
_cell.length_b   1.000
_cell.length_c   1.000
_cell.angle_alpha   90.00
_cell.angle_beta   90.00
_cell.angle_gamma   90.00
#
_symmetry.space_group_name_H-M   'P 1'
#
loop_
_entity.id
_entity.type
_entity.pdbx_description
1 polymer ?
#
loop_
_entity_poly.entity_id
_entity_poly.type
_entity_poly.pdbx_seq_one_letter_code
_entity_poly.pdbx_strand_id
1 'polypeptide(L)'
;MSYFVFDLDETLSNLSSVYYHIITLKMKKYIVSQREYMELYYPAELHQELEKAYDLFVNAVLKEEQSDKPLGILRPGILEVMTDLAMLKQKRKIMDVIIYSNNSHLESIQFVRDLINRHVGMELIKECISRFHPIRFEDNQTDLPIKTWLVLKRILVEGNCKAPRSLEPKHIYFFDDLRHMDLEIHLKERYYRVSPYTFRASLSRINALYEVCLREANVSIGLLLMHMIDIVEMGNAVLFTNPLQGTMQDLLDVFEKAVGETGMEVPRGFDVGILMMNDAIQEAEKWKRKRRCTVKQRRYTVRK
;
A
#
# COMPACT_ATOMS: atom_id res chain seq x y z
N MET A 1 4.03 -18.67 14.13
CA MET A 1 3.45 -17.32 14.13
C MET A 1 3.25 -16.93 12.68
N SER A 2 2.25 -16.12 12.38
CA SER A 2 1.81 -15.91 11.00
C SER A 2 2.29 -14.59 10.42
N TYR A 3 2.41 -14.53 9.10
CA TYR A 3 2.70 -13.35 8.30
C TYR A 3 1.46 -12.99 7.49
N PHE A 4 1.17 -11.71 7.35
CA PHE A 4 0.10 -11.20 6.50
C PHE A 4 0.71 -10.47 5.31
N VAL A 5 0.29 -10.84 4.11
CA VAL A 5 0.84 -10.35 2.86
C VAL A 5 -0.31 -9.85 2.02
N PHE A 6 -0.24 -8.61 1.59
CA PHE A 6 -1.28 -7.97 0.79
C PHE A 6 -0.70 -7.52 -0.55
N ASP A 7 -1.40 -7.78 -1.65
CA ASP A 7 -1.29 -6.91 -2.82
C ASP A 7 -1.80 -5.50 -2.47
N LEU A 8 -1.44 -4.51 -3.27
CA LEU A 8 -1.87 -3.13 -3.10
C LEU A 8 -3.09 -2.80 -3.96
N ASP A 9 -2.92 -2.96 -5.28
CA ASP A 9 -3.81 -2.41 -6.28
C ASP A 9 -5.09 -3.23 -6.28
N GLU A 10 -6.25 -2.58 -6.15
CA GLU A 10 -7.55 -3.24 -6.10
C GLU A 10 -7.75 -4.22 -4.91
N THR A 11 -6.71 -4.45 -4.10
CA THR A 11 -6.78 -5.23 -2.86
C THR A 11 -6.93 -4.33 -1.64
N LEU A 12 -5.98 -3.41 -1.42
CA LEU A 12 -5.98 -2.45 -0.31
C LEU A 12 -6.50 -1.07 -0.72
N SER A 13 -6.26 -0.68 -1.97
CA SER A 13 -6.50 0.69 -2.44
C SER A 13 -6.66 0.76 -3.95
N ASN A 14 -7.32 1.82 -4.42
CA ASN A 14 -7.28 2.22 -5.82
C ASN A 14 -6.59 3.58 -5.93
N LEU A 15 -5.37 3.59 -6.44
CA LEU A 15 -4.53 4.79 -6.47
C LEU A 15 -4.69 5.62 -7.74
N SER A 16 -5.58 5.22 -8.66
CA SER A 16 -5.70 5.90 -9.97
C SER A 16 -5.99 7.40 -9.84
N SER A 17 -6.74 7.82 -8.82
CA SER A 17 -7.09 9.23 -8.60
C SER A 17 -6.04 10.04 -7.84
N VAL A 18 -5.05 9.40 -7.21
CA VAL A 18 -4.03 10.07 -6.37
C VAL A 18 -2.60 9.84 -6.87
N TYR A 19 -2.45 9.01 -7.91
CA TYR A 19 -1.16 8.61 -8.47
C TYR A 19 -0.27 9.81 -8.78
N TYR A 20 -0.76 10.77 -9.57
CA TYR A 20 0.05 11.91 -9.97
C TYR A 20 0.46 12.78 -8.79
N HIS A 21 -0.42 12.99 -7.80
CA HIS A 21 -0.09 13.72 -6.57
C HIS A 21 1.04 13.05 -5.80
N ILE A 22 1.05 11.71 -5.71
CA ILE A 22 2.11 10.97 -5.02
C ILE A 22 3.43 11.11 -5.78
N ILE A 23 3.41 10.89 -7.10
CA ILE A 23 4.61 10.96 -7.93
C ILE A 23 5.21 12.36 -7.91
N THR A 24 4.40 13.42 -7.91
CA THR A 24 4.90 14.79 -7.86
C THR A 24 5.51 15.14 -6.50
N LEU A 25 4.90 14.69 -5.40
CA LEU A 25 5.46 14.87 -4.06
C LEU A 25 6.73 14.06 -3.82
N LYS A 26 6.91 12.95 -4.53
CA LYS A 26 8.11 12.08 -4.46
C LYS A 26 8.99 12.15 -5.71
N MET A 27 8.86 13.23 -6.47
CA MET A 27 9.44 13.39 -7.81
C MET A 27 10.95 13.17 -7.87
N LYS A 28 11.72 13.58 -6.85
CA LYS A 28 13.17 13.35 -6.81
C LYS A 28 13.51 11.86 -6.99
N LYS A 29 12.84 10.97 -6.24
CA LYS A 29 13.10 9.52 -6.33
C LYS A 29 12.74 8.99 -7.70
N TYR A 30 11.59 9.43 -8.24
CA TYR A 30 11.14 9.06 -9.57
C TYR A 30 12.15 9.46 -10.65
N ILE A 31 12.55 10.74 -10.70
CA ILE A 31 13.48 11.26 -11.71
C ILE A 31 14.85 10.57 -11.60
N VAL A 32 15.41 10.44 -10.39
CA VAL A 32 16.72 9.82 -10.19
C VAL A 32 16.70 8.33 -10.58
N SER A 33 15.59 7.62 -10.35
CA SER A 33 15.46 6.22 -10.78
C SER A 33 15.49 6.04 -12.31
N GLN A 34 15.11 7.07 -13.07
CA GLN A 34 15.11 7.05 -14.53
C GLN A 34 16.41 7.63 -15.11
N ARG A 35 17.00 8.62 -14.43
CA ARG A 35 18.16 9.37 -14.87
C ARG A 35 19.04 9.70 -13.67
N GLU A 36 19.95 8.78 -13.34
CA GLU A 36 20.82 8.88 -12.15
C GLU A 36 21.58 10.23 -12.08
N TYR A 37 22.03 10.76 -13.23
CA TYR A 37 22.75 12.03 -13.30
C TYR A 37 21.94 13.26 -12.86
N MET A 38 20.60 13.16 -12.83
CA MET A 38 19.73 14.27 -12.39
C MET A 38 19.78 14.51 -10.87
N GLU A 39 20.35 13.58 -10.10
CA GLU A 39 20.45 13.74 -8.64
C GLU A 39 21.19 15.03 -8.23
N LEU A 40 22.26 15.36 -8.96
CA LEU A 40 23.09 16.56 -8.70
C LEU A 40 22.40 17.87 -9.13
N TYR A 41 21.40 17.80 -10.00
CA TYR A 41 20.71 18.95 -10.56
C TYR A 41 19.32 19.19 -9.95
N TYR A 42 18.86 18.27 -9.09
CA TYR A 42 17.56 18.41 -8.43
C TYR A 42 17.64 19.46 -7.31
N PRO A 43 16.82 20.54 -7.34
CA PRO A 43 16.90 21.61 -6.34
C PRO A 43 16.64 21.08 -4.93
N ALA A 44 17.58 21.33 -4.01
CA ALA A 44 17.51 20.83 -2.64
C ALA A 44 16.34 21.45 -1.88
N GLU A 45 16.07 22.73 -2.13
CA GLU A 45 14.95 23.49 -1.55
C GLU A 45 13.62 22.86 -1.98
N LEU A 46 13.41 22.64 -3.28
CA LEU A 46 12.21 21.98 -3.81
C LEU A 46 12.03 20.58 -3.20
N HIS A 47 13.11 19.82 -3.02
CA HIS A 47 13.03 18.51 -2.39
C HIS A 47 12.50 18.59 -0.95
N GLN A 48 13.01 19.54 -0.15
CA GLN A 48 12.59 19.73 1.24
C GLN A 48 11.14 20.20 1.33
N GLU A 49 10.73 21.13 0.46
CA GLU A 49 9.36 21.61 0.36
C GLU A 49 8.41 20.47 0.00
N LEU A 50 8.76 19.61 -0.97
CA LEU A 50 7.92 18.48 -1.40
C LEU A 50 7.87 17.35 -0.35
N GLU A 51 8.95 17.06 0.38
CA GLU A 51 8.90 16.12 1.51
C GLU A 51 7.98 16.63 2.62
N LYS A 52 8.05 17.93 2.94
CA LYS A 52 7.12 18.56 3.89
C LYS A 52 5.67 18.49 3.37
N ALA A 53 5.44 18.81 2.10
CA ALA A 53 4.12 18.73 1.47
C ALA A 53 3.58 17.29 1.48
N TYR A 54 4.42 16.29 1.25
CA TYR A 54 4.06 14.87 1.34
C TYR A 54 3.56 14.51 2.73
N ASP A 55 4.30 14.92 3.77
CA ASP A 55 3.90 14.64 5.15
C ASP A 55 2.57 15.29 5.51
N LEU A 56 2.34 16.54 5.10
CA LEU A 56 1.06 17.22 5.25
C LEU A 56 -0.06 16.50 4.49
N PHE A 57 0.22 16.08 3.24
CA PHE A 57 -0.74 15.43 2.37
C PHE A 57 -1.19 14.07 2.90
N VAL A 58 -0.26 13.23 3.36
CA VAL A 58 -0.59 11.95 3.99
C VAL A 58 -1.48 12.16 5.22
N ASN A 59 -1.20 13.17 6.05
CA ASN A 59 -2.04 13.47 7.21
C ASN A 59 -3.44 13.97 6.82
N ALA A 60 -3.52 14.85 5.82
CA ALA A 60 -4.77 15.40 5.32
C ALA A 60 -5.66 14.30 4.71
N VAL A 61 -5.08 13.44 3.87
CA VAL A 61 -5.77 12.29 3.28
C VAL A 61 -6.24 11.33 4.36
N LEU A 62 -5.38 10.95 5.31
CA LEU A 62 -5.77 10.04 6.40
C LEU A 62 -6.94 10.60 7.20
N LYS A 63 -6.90 11.90 7.54
CA LYS A 63 -7.98 12.57 8.26
C LYS A 63 -9.31 12.49 7.51
N GLU A 64 -9.29 12.69 6.19
CA GLU A 64 -10.49 12.59 5.35
C GLU A 64 -10.98 11.13 5.24
N GLU A 65 -10.08 10.15 5.10
CA GLU A 65 -10.43 8.72 5.09
C GLU A 65 -11.05 8.23 6.41
N GLN A 66 -10.76 8.90 7.53
CA GLN A 66 -11.36 8.60 8.83
C GLN A 66 -12.67 9.37 9.10
N SER A 67 -13.07 10.26 8.19
CA SER A 67 -14.28 11.07 8.35
C SER A 67 -15.56 10.29 7.99
N ASP A 68 -16.72 10.89 8.27
CA ASP A 68 -18.02 10.35 7.85
C ASP A 68 -18.20 10.32 6.31
N LYS A 69 -17.29 10.97 5.58
CA LYS A 69 -17.27 11.03 4.11
C LYS A 69 -15.87 10.68 3.62
N PRO A 70 -15.44 9.42 3.70
CA PRO A 70 -14.11 9.00 3.25
C PRO A 70 -13.84 9.39 1.79
N LEU A 71 -12.56 9.51 1.41
CA LEU A 71 -12.18 9.74 0.02
C LEU A 71 -12.37 8.46 -0.80
N GLY A 72 -12.17 7.30 -0.19
CA GLY A 72 -12.22 6.00 -0.85
C GLY A 72 -10.98 5.69 -1.67
N ILE A 73 -9.83 6.31 -1.37
CA ILE A 73 -8.54 5.87 -1.89
C ILE A 73 -8.23 4.49 -1.31
N LEU A 74 -8.41 4.36 0.00
CA LEU A 74 -8.34 3.08 0.70
C LEU A 74 -9.67 2.32 0.57
N ARG A 75 -9.58 0.99 0.47
CA ARG A 75 -10.74 0.10 0.54
C ARG A 75 -11.47 0.32 1.88
N PRO A 76 -12.79 0.60 1.89
CA PRO A 76 -13.53 0.81 3.12
C PRO A 76 -13.38 -0.39 4.07
N GLY A 77 -13.11 -0.16 5.35
CA GLY A 77 -12.87 -1.21 6.33
C GLY A 77 -11.40 -1.63 6.49
N ILE A 78 -10.49 -1.17 5.62
CA ILE A 78 -9.08 -1.61 5.69
C ILE A 78 -8.34 -1.04 6.89
N LEU A 79 -8.69 0.16 7.34
CA LEU A 79 -8.06 0.78 8.49
C LEU A 79 -8.37 -0.01 9.78
N GLU A 80 -9.59 -0.54 9.90
CA GLU A 80 -10.01 -1.43 10.98
C GLU A 80 -9.27 -2.77 10.94
N VAL A 81 -9.18 -3.40 9.75
CA VAL A 81 -8.38 -4.62 9.53
C VAL A 81 -6.93 -4.41 9.98
N MET A 82 -6.32 -3.28 9.62
CA MET A 82 -4.94 -2.96 10.00
C MET A 82 -4.80 -2.68 11.50
N THR A 83 -5.80 -2.06 12.13
CA THR A 83 -5.85 -1.88 13.59
C THR A 83 -5.86 -3.24 14.31
N ASP A 84 -6.67 -4.19 13.85
CA ASP A 84 -6.70 -5.54 14.42
C ASP A 84 -5.38 -6.29 14.25
N LEU A 85 -4.76 -6.18 13.06
CA LEU A 85 -3.43 -6.74 12.83
C LEU A 85 -2.36 -6.10 13.73
N ALA A 86 -2.41 -4.78 13.94
CA ALA A 86 -1.53 -4.08 14.87
C ALA A 86 -1.69 -4.62 16.30
N MET A 87 -2.93 -4.81 16.76
CA MET A 87 -3.22 -5.43 18.06
C MET A 87 -2.68 -6.86 18.16
N LEU A 88 -2.82 -7.67 17.10
CA LEU A 88 -2.25 -9.02 17.06
C LEU A 88 -0.71 -8.99 17.08
N LYS A 89 -0.07 -8.04 16.40
CA LYS A 89 1.39 -7.86 16.37
C LYS A 89 1.91 -7.47 17.75
N GLN A 90 1.30 -6.49 18.41
CA GLN A 90 1.62 -6.09 19.78
C GLN A 90 1.48 -7.26 20.77
N LYS A 91 0.43 -8.08 20.61
CA LYS A 91 0.21 -9.32 21.39
C LYS A 91 1.14 -10.48 20.98
N ARG A 92 2.06 -10.27 20.04
CA ARG A 92 2.97 -11.30 19.50
C ARG A 92 2.22 -12.56 19.06
N LYS A 93 1.09 -12.37 18.36
CA LYS A 93 0.30 -13.43 17.73
C LYS A 93 0.67 -13.60 16.25
N ILE A 94 0.96 -12.49 15.58
CA ILE A 94 1.55 -12.46 14.23
C ILE A 94 2.99 -11.93 14.29
N MET A 95 3.75 -12.17 13.23
CA MET A 95 5.12 -11.67 13.07
C MET A 95 5.09 -10.29 12.42
N ASP A 96 4.81 -10.25 11.11
CA ASP A 96 4.87 -9.04 10.31
C ASP A 96 3.75 -8.97 9.28
N VAL A 97 3.51 -7.74 8.82
CA VAL A 97 2.64 -7.40 7.71
C VAL A 97 3.52 -6.81 6.61
N ILE A 98 3.30 -7.20 5.36
CA ILE A 98 4.00 -6.63 4.20
C ILE A 98 3.03 -6.33 3.07
N ILE A 99 3.42 -5.38 2.21
CA ILE A 99 2.77 -5.17 0.91
C ILE A 99 3.68 -5.75 -0.16
N TYR A 100 3.15 -6.63 -1.00
CA TYR A 100 3.84 -7.23 -2.13
C TYR A 100 2.97 -7.08 -3.37
N SER A 101 3.31 -6.05 -4.16
CA SER A 101 2.46 -5.56 -5.24
C SER A 101 3.13 -5.61 -6.60
N ASN A 102 2.31 -5.80 -7.64
CA ASN A 102 2.69 -5.65 -9.04
C ASN A 102 2.76 -4.18 -9.50
N ASN A 103 2.46 -3.21 -8.62
CA ASN A 103 2.70 -1.80 -8.88
C ASN A 103 4.19 -1.53 -9.11
N SER A 104 4.53 -0.83 -10.18
CA SER A 104 5.91 -0.42 -10.50
C SER A 104 6.44 0.69 -9.59
N HIS A 105 5.54 1.53 -9.07
CA HIS A 105 5.89 2.75 -8.37
C HIS A 105 5.95 2.50 -6.87
N LEU A 106 7.16 2.37 -6.34
CA LEU A 106 7.38 2.10 -4.91
C LEU A 106 6.76 3.20 -4.03
N GLU A 107 6.78 4.44 -4.50
CA GLU A 107 6.22 5.62 -3.86
C GLU A 107 4.71 5.46 -3.58
N SER A 108 3.98 4.89 -4.55
CA SER A 108 2.54 4.59 -4.41
C SER A 108 2.28 3.55 -3.32
N ILE A 109 3.13 2.52 -3.24
CA ILE A 109 3.05 1.50 -2.19
C ILE A 109 3.39 2.10 -0.81
N GLN A 110 4.43 2.93 -0.77
CA GLN A 110 4.86 3.61 0.45
C GLN A 110 3.82 4.61 0.96
N PHE A 111 3.08 5.27 0.07
CA PHE A 111 1.97 6.15 0.46
C PHE A 111 0.90 5.40 1.26
N VAL A 112 0.44 4.24 0.79
CA VAL A 112 -0.55 3.43 1.52
C VAL A 112 0.03 2.87 2.82
N ARG A 113 1.31 2.46 2.81
CA ARG A 113 2.03 2.10 4.04
C ARG A 113 2.00 3.24 5.05
N ASP A 114 2.28 4.46 4.62
CA ASP A 114 2.39 5.63 5.49
C ASP A 114 1.02 6.02 6.06
N LEU A 115 -0.05 5.96 5.26
CA LEU A 115 -1.43 6.11 5.75
C LEU A 115 -1.75 5.08 6.85
N ILE A 116 -1.48 3.80 6.60
CA ILE A 116 -1.77 2.71 7.54
C ILE A 116 -0.93 2.83 8.81
N ASN A 117 0.39 3.02 8.68
CA ASN A 117 1.29 3.10 9.84
C ASN A 117 0.99 4.33 10.72
N ARG A 118 0.62 5.47 10.11
CA ARG A 118 0.15 6.65 10.86
C ARG A 118 -1.19 6.40 11.55
N HIS A 119 -2.14 5.76 10.87
CA HIS A 119 -3.43 5.38 11.45
C HIS A 119 -3.27 4.53 12.71
N VAL A 120 -2.46 3.47 12.64
CA VAL A 120 -2.27 2.54 13.78
C VAL A 120 -1.24 3.02 14.80
N GLY A 121 -0.50 4.10 14.52
CA GLY A 121 0.50 4.67 15.41
C GLY A 121 1.75 3.80 15.61
N MET A 122 2.08 2.91 14.67
CA MET A 122 3.26 2.06 14.74
C MET A 122 3.72 1.58 13.35
N GLU A 123 4.96 1.08 13.28
CA GLU A 123 5.49 0.39 12.08
C GLU A 123 4.88 -1.02 11.96
N LEU A 124 3.64 -1.07 11.46
CA LEU A 124 2.92 -2.33 11.21
C LEU A 124 3.45 -3.02 9.96
N ILE A 125 3.38 -2.30 8.82
CA ILE A 125 3.86 -2.77 7.53
C ILE A 125 5.36 -2.62 7.49
N LYS A 126 6.06 -3.75 7.50
CA LYS A 126 7.51 -3.83 7.65
C LYS A 126 8.26 -3.60 6.33
N GLU A 127 7.62 -3.93 5.22
CA GLU A 127 8.27 -3.93 3.92
C GLU A 127 7.25 -3.71 2.80
N CYS A 128 7.69 -3.01 1.75
CA CYS A 128 6.93 -2.72 0.54
C CYS A 128 7.72 -3.23 -0.66
N ILE A 129 7.17 -4.22 -1.36
CA ILE A 129 7.81 -4.86 -2.52
C ILE A 129 7.04 -4.46 -3.78
N SER A 130 7.65 -3.61 -4.61
CA SER A 130 7.13 -3.22 -5.94
C SER A 130 7.51 -4.23 -7.02
N ARG A 131 6.97 -4.08 -8.24
CA ARG A 131 7.34 -4.87 -9.43
C ARG A 131 8.84 -4.91 -9.69
N PHE A 132 9.49 -3.76 -9.59
CA PHE A 132 10.92 -3.64 -9.89
C PHE A 132 11.82 -3.86 -8.68
N HIS A 133 11.27 -4.36 -7.56
CA HIS A 133 12.08 -4.66 -6.40
C HIS A 133 13.14 -5.72 -6.75
N PRO A 134 14.44 -5.52 -6.46
CA PRO A 134 15.52 -6.43 -6.89
C PRO A 134 15.31 -7.89 -6.49
N ILE A 135 14.70 -8.12 -5.31
CA ILE A 135 14.38 -9.46 -4.80
C ILE A 135 13.40 -10.25 -5.68
N ARG A 136 12.69 -9.58 -6.60
CA ARG A 136 11.73 -10.18 -7.55
C ARG A 136 12.36 -10.61 -8.87
N PHE A 137 13.68 -10.60 -9.00
CA PHE A 137 14.37 -10.90 -10.26
C PHE A 137 13.80 -12.12 -11.01
N GLU A 138 13.46 -13.20 -10.31
CA GLU A 138 12.86 -14.41 -10.90
C GLU A 138 11.41 -14.23 -11.39
N ASP A 139 10.57 -13.44 -10.68
CA ASP A 139 9.22 -13.13 -11.16
C ASP A 139 9.27 -12.23 -12.41
N ASN A 140 10.31 -11.39 -12.52
CA ASN A 140 10.50 -10.42 -13.59
C ASN A 140 11.09 -11.04 -14.88
N GLN A 141 11.31 -12.36 -14.92
CA GLN A 141 11.74 -13.06 -16.14
C GLN A 141 10.59 -13.27 -17.14
N THR A 142 9.36 -12.90 -16.78
CA THR A 142 8.19 -12.98 -17.65
C THR A 142 7.53 -11.61 -17.80
N ASP A 143 6.95 -11.34 -18.97
CA ASP A 143 6.19 -10.09 -19.20
C ASP A 143 4.91 -10.01 -18.35
N LEU A 144 4.44 -11.17 -17.86
CA LEU A 144 3.27 -11.28 -17.01
C LEU A 144 3.61 -10.90 -15.56
N PRO A 145 2.73 -10.16 -14.87
CA PRO A 145 2.94 -9.78 -13.48
C PRO A 145 2.67 -10.97 -12.53
N ILE A 146 3.57 -11.96 -12.53
CA ILE A 146 3.47 -13.16 -11.70
C ILE A 146 4.04 -12.94 -10.30
N LYS A 147 3.52 -13.71 -9.35
CA LYS A 147 4.06 -13.86 -8.00
C LYS A 147 4.17 -15.33 -7.67
N THR A 148 5.28 -15.73 -7.07
CA THR A 148 5.60 -17.14 -6.80
C THR A 148 5.89 -17.37 -5.32
N TRP A 149 5.69 -18.61 -4.87
CA TRP A 149 6.03 -19.06 -3.53
C TRP A 149 7.51 -18.89 -3.23
N LEU A 150 8.38 -19.19 -4.21
CA LEU A 150 9.83 -19.05 -4.07
C LEU A 150 10.21 -17.60 -3.75
N VAL A 151 9.71 -16.64 -4.54
CA VAL A 151 10.00 -15.22 -4.35
C VAL A 151 9.36 -14.70 -3.06
N LEU A 152 8.11 -15.06 -2.77
CA LEU A 152 7.45 -14.68 -1.51
C LEU A 152 8.23 -15.17 -0.29
N LYS A 153 8.67 -16.43 -0.30
CA LYS A 153 9.49 -17.00 0.77
C LYS A 153 10.81 -16.25 0.89
N ARG A 154 11.46 -15.93 -0.23
CA ARG A 154 12.70 -15.14 -0.27
C ARG A 154 12.49 -13.76 0.34
N ILE A 155 11.43 -13.04 -0.03
CA ILE A 155 11.04 -11.75 0.56
C ILE A 155 10.98 -11.85 2.09
N LEU A 156 10.24 -12.83 2.60
CA LEU A 156 10.04 -12.95 4.04
C LEU A 156 11.32 -13.35 4.79
N VAL A 157 12.17 -14.19 4.20
CA VAL A 157 13.39 -14.72 4.83
C VAL A 157 14.58 -13.75 4.73
N GLU A 158 14.82 -13.20 3.54
CA GLU A 158 16.00 -12.38 3.24
C GLU A 158 15.73 -10.88 3.40
N GLY A 159 14.48 -10.45 3.19
CA GLY A 159 14.02 -9.08 3.40
C GLY A 159 13.99 -8.65 4.86
N ASN A 160 13.23 -7.62 5.18
CA ASN A 160 13.21 -6.99 6.50
C ASN A 160 12.44 -7.80 7.56
N CYS A 161 11.63 -8.77 7.14
CA CYS A 161 10.88 -9.64 8.04
C CYS A 161 11.75 -10.69 8.76
N LYS A 162 12.92 -11.04 8.19
CA LYS A 162 13.89 -12.01 8.76
C LYS A 162 13.24 -13.32 9.24
N ALA A 163 12.30 -13.84 8.46
CA ALA A 163 11.63 -15.10 8.74
C ALA A 163 12.63 -16.29 8.72
N PRO A 164 12.36 -17.38 9.47
CA PRO A 164 13.23 -18.54 9.46
C PRO A 164 13.26 -19.20 8.08
N ARG A 165 14.41 -19.76 7.66
CA ARG A 165 14.54 -20.51 6.40
C ARG A 165 13.57 -21.70 6.30
N SER A 166 13.16 -22.23 7.45
CA SER A 166 12.13 -23.28 7.60
C SER A 166 10.69 -22.74 7.47
N LEU A 167 10.48 -21.53 6.95
CA LEU A 167 9.15 -20.97 6.73
C LEU A 167 8.33 -21.88 5.80
N GLU A 168 7.14 -22.21 6.26
CA GLU A 168 6.17 -23.06 5.57
C GLU A 168 4.93 -22.25 5.14
N PRO A 169 4.26 -22.61 4.02
CA PRO A 169 3.07 -21.95 3.50
C PRO A 169 1.95 -21.68 4.52
N LYS A 170 1.70 -22.64 5.44
CA LYS A 170 0.63 -22.55 6.45
C LYS A 170 0.75 -21.35 7.40
N HIS A 171 1.92 -20.71 7.46
CA HIS A 171 2.19 -19.56 8.30
C HIS A 171 1.91 -18.22 7.60
N ILE A 172 1.49 -18.21 6.35
CA ILE A 172 1.25 -16.99 5.59
C ILE A 172 -0.23 -16.87 5.31
N TYR A 173 -0.78 -15.67 5.38
CA TYR A 173 -2.08 -15.31 4.83
C TYR A 173 -1.82 -14.30 3.70
N PHE A 174 -2.27 -14.62 2.49
CA PHE A 174 -2.00 -13.82 1.29
C PHE A 174 -3.29 -13.32 0.67
N PHE A 175 -3.39 -12.01 0.43
CA PHE A 175 -4.58 -11.37 -0.12
C PHE A 175 -4.23 -10.69 -1.44
N ASP A 176 -5.00 -11.00 -2.48
CA ASP A 176 -4.80 -10.49 -3.83
C ASP A 176 -6.13 -10.55 -4.59
N ASP A 177 -6.40 -9.59 -5.47
CA ASP A 177 -7.56 -9.63 -6.36
C ASP A 177 -7.30 -10.56 -7.57
N LEU A 178 -6.04 -10.65 -7.98
CA LEU A 178 -5.58 -11.51 -9.06
C LEU A 178 -5.33 -12.93 -8.58
N ARG A 179 -5.26 -13.83 -9.55
CA ARG A 179 -4.96 -15.25 -9.31
C ARG A 179 -3.53 -15.56 -9.71
N HIS A 180 -2.69 -15.88 -8.74
CA HIS A 180 -1.33 -16.36 -8.95
C HIS A 180 -1.24 -17.87 -8.71
N MET A 181 -1.24 -18.67 -9.78
CA MET A 181 -1.37 -20.13 -9.70
C MET A 181 -0.35 -20.78 -8.76
N ASP A 182 0.92 -20.37 -8.82
CA ASP A 182 1.97 -20.96 -7.98
C ASP A 182 1.72 -20.68 -6.49
N LEU A 183 1.33 -19.45 -6.14
CA LEU A 183 0.96 -19.10 -4.76
C LEU A 183 -0.30 -19.85 -4.30
N GLU A 184 -1.33 -19.94 -5.14
CA GLU A 184 -2.57 -20.63 -4.79
C GLU A 184 -2.33 -22.12 -4.52
N ILE A 185 -1.49 -22.79 -5.33
CA ILE A 185 -1.12 -24.20 -5.14
C ILE A 185 -0.41 -24.42 -3.80
N HIS A 186 0.53 -23.53 -3.45
CA HIS A 186 1.34 -23.67 -2.23
C HIS A 186 0.59 -23.26 -0.97
N LEU A 187 -0.12 -22.13 -1.01
CA LEU A 187 -0.83 -21.54 0.13
C LEU A 187 -2.20 -22.18 0.37
N LYS A 188 -2.86 -22.71 -0.67
CA LYS A 188 -4.18 -23.35 -0.59
C LYS A 188 -5.21 -22.43 0.09
N GLU A 189 -5.81 -22.87 1.19
CA GLU A 189 -6.78 -22.13 2.02
C GLU A 189 -6.22 -20.83 2.62
N ARG A 190 -4.91 -20.58 2.47
CA ARG A 190 -4.25 -19.34 2.90
C ARG A 190 -4.09 -18.30 1.78
N TYR A 191 -4.49 -18.64 0.56
CA TYR A 191 -4.60 -17.69 -0.54
C TYR A 191 -6.03 -17.16 -0.61
N TYR A 192 -6.20 -15.88 -0.33
CA TYR A 192 -7.48 -15.20 -0.33
C TYR A 192 -7.59 -14.36 -1.59
N ARG A 193 -8.37 -14.85 -2.55
CA ARG A 193 -8.71 -14.07 -3.73
C ARG A 193 -9.84 -13.11 -3.39
N VAL A 194 -9.52 -11.85 -3.15
CA VAL A 194 -10.51 -10.83 -2.82
C VAL A 194 -11.16 -10.29 -4.08
N SER A 195 -12.36 -9.71 -3.96
CA SER A 195 -12.94 -8.96 -5.08
C SER A 195 -12.13 -7.67 -5.31
N PRO A 196 -11.92 -7.28 -6.58
CA PRO A 196 -11.20 -6.06 -6.91
C PRO A 196 -11.96 -4.83 -6.39
N TYR A 197 -11.22 -3.90 -5.79
CA TYR A 197 -11.68 -2.61 -5.33
C TYR A 197 -11.45 -1.56 -6.44
N THR A 198 -12.51 -1.28 -7.19
CA THR A 198 -12.45 -0.46 -8.42
C THR A 198 -12.91 0.98 -8.22
N PHE A 199 -13.30 1.38 -7.00
CA PHE A 199 -13.78 2.74 -6.77
C PHE A 199 -12.65 3.75 -6.97
N ARG A 200 -12.92 4.78 -7.77
CA ARG A 200 -11.98 5.85 -8.07
C ARG A 200 -12.34 7.08 -7.24
N ALA A 201 -11.49 7.43 -6.28
CA ALA A 201 -11.74 8.53 -5.35
C ALA A 201 -11.93 9.88 -6.06
N SER A 202 -12.72 10.77 -5.46
CA SER A 202 -13.04 12.09 -6.00
C SER A 202 -11.80 12.93 -6.21
N LEU A 203 -11.47 13.20 -7.48
CA LEU A 203 -10.26 13.95 -7.82
C LEU A 203 -10.33 15.40 -7.31
N SER A 204 -11.49 16.04 -7.38
CA SER A 204 -11.66 17.42 -6.90
C SER A 204 -11.40 17.54 -5.39
N ARG A 205 -11.84 16.56 -4.59
CA ARG A 205 -11.54 16.52 -3.15
C ARG A 205 -10.06 16.32 -2.89
N ILE A 206 -9.40 15.43 -3.64
CA ILE A 206 -7.96 15.18 -3.52
C ILE A 206 -7.15 16.43 -3.92
N ASN A 207 -7.52 17.08 -5.03
CA ASN A 207 -6.91 18.32 -5.51
C ASN A 207 -6.97 19.42 -4.46
N ALA A 208 -8.11 19.59 -3.78
CA ALA A 208 -8.26 20.57 -2.70
C ALA A 208 -7.28 20.31 -1.53
N LEU A 209 -7.12 19.05 -1.11
CA LEU A 209 -6.14 18.71 -0.06
C LEU A 209 -4.71 18.97 -0.53
N TYR A 210 -4.40 18.57 -1.75
CA TYR A 210 -3.07 18.71 -2.35
C TYR A 210 -2.65 20.17 -2.46
N GLU A 211 -3.53 21.05 -2.95
CA GLU A 211 -3.27 22.49 -3.05
C GLU A 211 -2.94 23.10 -1.69
N VAL A 212 -3.74 22.78 -0.67
CA VAL A 212 -3.50 23.25 0.71
C VAL A 212 -2.13 22.81 1.20
N CYS A 213 -1.76 21.54 0.97
CA CYS A 213 -0.49 20.99 1.42
C CYS A 213 0.71 21.63 0.71
N LEU A 214 0.63 21.87 -0.61
CA LEU A 214 1.68 22.57 -1.35
C LEU A 214 1.86 23.99 -0.85
N ARG A 215 0.75 24.71 -0.60
CA ARG A 215 0.79 26.08 -0.08
C ARG A 215 1.38 26.14 1.33
N GLU A 216 0.96 25.26 2.24
CA GLU A 216 1.49 25.21 3.61
C GLU A 216 2.97 24.77 3.68
N ALA A 217 3.41 24.01 2.69
CA ALA A 217 4.81 23.66 2.52
C ALA A 217 5.65 24.74 1.82
N ASN A 218 5.02 25.82 1.33
CA ASN A 218 5.63 26.89 0.53
C ASN A 218 6.28 26.38 -0.78
N VAL A 219 5.70 25.34 -1.40
CA VAL A 219 6.24 24.77 -2.65
C VAL A 219 6.20 25.79 -3.78
N SER A 220 7.34 26.02 -4.42
CA SER A 220 7.40 26.82 -5.65
C SER A 220 6.75 26.08 -6.83
N ILE A 221 5.56 26.51 -7.23
CA ILE A 221 4.79 25.86 -8.31
C ILE A 221 5.52 25.95 -9.66
N GLY A 222 6.16 27.07 -9.97
CA GLY A 222 6.94 27.20 -11.20
C GLY A 222 8.11 26.22 -11.28
N LEU A 223 8.83 26.01 -10.16
CA LEU A 223 9.90 25.01 -10.07
C LEU A 223 9.36 23.59 -10.15
N LEU A 224 8.24 23.31 -9.47
CA LEU A 224 7.57 22.02 -9.55
C LEU A 224 7.19 21.69 -11.00
N LEU A 225 6.51 22.61 -11.70
CA LEU A 225 6.07 22.43 -13.08
C LEU A 225 7.25 22.23 -14.06
N MET A 226 8.36 22.95 -13.87
CA MET A 226 9.57 22.73 -14.66
C MET A 226 10.07 21.28 -14.59
N HIS A 227 10.08 20.68 -13.41
CA HIS A 227 10.56 19.31 -13.22
C HIS A 227 9.50 18.25 -13.52
N MET A 228 8.22 18.63 -13.52
CA MET A 228 7.14 17.74 -13.89
C MET A 228 7.05 17.45 -15.38
N ILE A 229 7.61 18.29 -16.25
CA ILE A 229 7.68 18.01 -17.70
C ILE A 229 8.26 16.62 -17.94
N ASP A 230 9.34 16.26 -17.22
CA ASP A 230 9.97 14.94 -17.33
C ASP A 230 9.04 13.77 -16.93
N ILE A 231 8.06 14.01 -16.05
CA ILE A 231 7.05 13.01 -15.64
C ILE A 231 5.90 12.93 -16.66
N VAL A 232 5.49 14.08 -17.19
CA VAL A 232 4.26 14.25 -17.98
C VAL A 232 4.50 13.98 -19.48
N GLU A 233 5.68 14.31 -20.03
CA GLU A 233 6.06 14.00 -21.42
C GLU A 233 6.15 12.50 -21.69
N MET A 234 6.34 11.67 -20.65
CA MET A 234 6.29 10.20 -20.77
C MET A 234 4.86 9.66 -20.93
N GLY A 235 3.82 10.47 -20.68
CA GLY A 235 2.41 10.08 -20.62
C GLY A 235 1.49 10.64 -21.71
N ASN A 236 2.02 11.30 -22.75
CA ASN A 236 1.27 11.90 -23.87
C ASN A 236 0.30 13.06 -23.52
N ALA A 237 0.46 13.79 -22.41
CA ALA A 237 -0.50 14.84 -22.03
C ALA A 237 0.15 16.22 -21.80
N VAL A 238 -0.20 17.19 -22.66
CA VAL A 238 -0.06 18.66 -22.45
C VAL A 238 1.37 19.23 -22.42
N LEU A 239 1.66 20.09 -23.40
CA LEU A 239 2.83 20.97 -23.41
C LEU A 239 2.56 22.20 -22.55
N PHE A 240 3.35 22.42 -21.51
CA PHE A 240 3.44 23.73 -20.86
C PHE A 240 4.16 24.69 -21.81
N THR A 241 3.48 25.74 -22.28
CA THR A 241 4.11 26.75 -23.14
C THR A 241 5.16 27.58 -22.40
N ASN A 242 4.99 27.77 -21.08
CA ASN A 242 6.00 28.33 -20.18
C ASN A 242 5.81 27.83 -18.73
N PRO A 243 6.53 26.77 -18.30
CA PRO A 243 6.35 26.14 -16.98
C PRO A 243 6.63 27.10 -15.80
N LEU A 244 7.55 28.06 -15.98
CA LEU A 244 7.92 29.04 -14.96
C LEU A 244 6.81 30.05 -14.65
N GLN A 245 5.85 30.21 -15.55
CA GLN A 245 4.67 31.05 -15.37
C GLN A 245 3.42 30.23 -15.06
N GLY A 246 3.57 28.90 -14.95
CA GLY A 246 2.45 28.01 -14.68
C GLY A 246 1.91 28.20 -13.26
N THR A 247 0.62 27.95 -13.14
CA THR A 247 -0.17 28.12 -11.93
C THR A 247 -0.51 26.77 -11.31
N MET A 248 -1.05 26.79 -10.09
CA MET A 248 -1.62 25.60 -9.48
C MET A 248 -2.73 24.99 -10.36
N GLN A 249 -3.52 25.83 -11.03
CA GLN A 249 -4.59 25.34 -11.89
C GLN A 249 -4.04 24.56 -13.09
N ASP A 250 -2.95 25.04 -13.71
CA ASP A 250 -2.32 24.33 -14.83
C ASP A 250 -1.83 22.93 -14.42
N LEU A 251 -1.32 22.80 -13.18
CA LEU A 251 -0.94 21.52 -12.59
C LEU A 251 -2.14 20.59 -12.42
N LEU A 252 -3.22 21.08 -11.80
CA LEU A 252 -4.41 20.26 -11.52
C LEU A 252 -5.13 19.85 -12.82
N ASP A 253 -5.16 20.72 -13.83
CA ASP A 253 -5.72 20.42 -15.15
C ASP A 253 -5.01 19.24 -15.83
N VAL A 254 -3.70 19.11 -15.64
CA VAL A 254 -2.93 17.96 -16.14
C VAL A 254 -3.37 16.67 -15.44
N PHE A 255 -3.57 16.71 -14.12
CA PHE A 255 -4.05 15.55 -13.37
C PHE A 255 -5.46 15.15 -13.81
N GLU A 256 -6.37 16.12 -13.96
CA GLU A 256 -7.75 15.87 -14.39
C GLU A 256 -7.82 15.21 -15.77
N LYS A 257 -7.03 15.69 -16.73
CA LYS A 257 -6.94 15.09 -18.07
C LYS A 257 -6.39 13.66 -18.04
N ALA A 258 -5.44 13.38 -17.16
CA ALA A 258 -4.78 12.08 -17.11
C ALA A 258 -5.58 11.01 -16.35
N VAL A 259 -6.33 11.41 -15.30
CA VAL A 259 -7.12 10.48 -14.48
C VAL A 259 -8.47 10.15 -15.13
N GLY A 260 -9.16 11.13 -15.73
CA GLY A 260 -10.52 10.91 -16.26
C GLY A 260 -11.58 10.79 -15.16
N GLU A 261 -12.65 10.02 -15.42
CA GLU A 261 -13.84 9.99 -14.55
C GLU A 261 -13.56 9.43 -13.13
N THR A 262 -14.09 10.10 -12.11
CA THR A 262 -13.97 9.71 -10.70
C THR A 262 -15.33 9.72 -9.99
N GLY A 263 -15.43 8.96 -8.90
CA GLY A 263 -16.63 8.87 -8.08
C GLY A 263 -16.71 9.97 -7.03
N MET A 264 -17.94 10.30 -6.61
CA MET A 264 -18.19 11.31 -5.56
C MET A 264 -18.44 10.68 -4.19
N GLU A 265 -19.08 9.52 -4.15
CA GLU A 265 -19.45 8.83 -2.91
C GLU A 265 -18.92 7.40 -2.90
N VAL A 266 -18.23 7.06 -1.81
CA VAL A 266 -17.72 5.71 -1.57
C VAL A 266 -18.90 4.75 -1.46
N PRO A 267 -18.87 3.59 -2.15
CA PRO A 267 -19.94 2.60 -2.07
C PRO A 267 -20.18 2.18 -0.61
N ARG A 268 -21.41 2.42 -0.13
CA ARG A 268 -21.86 1.94 1.18
C ARG A 268 -22.39 0.53 1.00
N GLY A 269 -21.58 -0.46 1.36
CA GLY A 269 -21.95 -1.85 1.14
C GLY A 269 -21.09 -2.82 1.92
N PHE A 270 -21.58 -4.06 1.97
CA PHE A 270 -20.86 -5.18 2.52
C PHE A 270 -19.69 -5.56 1.60
N ASP A 271 -18.47 -5.45 2.10
CA ASP A 271 -17.27 -5.80 1.35
C ASP A 271 -16.80 -7.21 1.71
N VAL A 272 -16.89 -8.12 0.73
CA VAL A 272 -16.51 -9.54 0.90
C VAL A 272 -15.00 -9.71 1.17
N GLY A 273 -14.16 -8.88 0.56
CA GLY A 273 -12.71 -8.94 0.79
C GLY A 273 -12.34 -8.57 2.23
N ILE A 274 -12.99 -7.56 2.80
CA ILE A 274 -12.79 -7.19 4.21
C ILE A 274 -13.18 -8.32 5.16
N LEU A 275 -14.25 -9.06 4.87
CA LEU A 275 -14.63 -10.21 5.69
C LEU A 275 -13.64 -11.34 5.62
N MET A 276 -13.11 -11.64 4.43
CA MET A 276 -12.04 -12.62 4.27
C MET A 276 -10.81 -12.25 5.12
N MET A 277 -10.45 -10.97 5.15
CA MET A 277 -9.35 -10.47 5.99
C MET A 277 -9.67 -10.64 7.48
N ASN A 278 -10.89 -10.31 7.90
CA ASN A 278 -11.33 -10.48 9.29
C ASN A 278 -11.36 -11.96 9.72
N ASP A 279 -11.81 -12.87 8.86
CA ASP A 279 -11.82 -14.31 9.12
C ASP A 279 -10.40 -14.85 9.32
N ALA A 280 -9.45 -14.43 8.47
CA ALA A 280 -8.04 -14.77 8.61
C ALA A 280 -7.42 -14.22 9.91
N ILE A 281 -7.76 -12.99 10.31
CA ILE A 281 -7.38 -12.40 11.60
C ILE A 281 -7.89 -13.27 12.76
N GLN A 282 -9.18 -13.62 12.74
CA GLN A 282 -9.78 -14.47 13.78
C GLN A 282 -9.11 -15.83 13.86
N GLU A 283 -8.76 -16.42 12.72
CA GLU A 283 -8.08 -17.71 12.68
C GLU A 283 -6.66 -17.62 13.25
N ALA A 284 -5.89 -16.61 12.84
CA ALA A 284 -4.58 -16.32 13.39
C ALA A 284 -4.64 -16.10 14.91
N GLU A 285 -5.74 -15.50 15.39
CA GLU A 285 -5.96 -15.31 16.82
C GLU A 285 -6.21 -16.64 17.58
N LYS A 286 -7.03 -17.53 17.00
CA LYS A 286 -7.44 -18.81 17.60
C LYS A 286 -6.31 -19.83 17.67
N TRP A 287 -5.27 -19.72 16.83
CA TRP A 287 -4.21 -20.73 16.70
C TRP A 287 -3.40 -21.02 17.98
N LYS A 288 -3.44 -20.14 19.00
CA LYS A 288 -2.86 -20.40 20.34
C LYS A 288 -3.81 -21.08 21.34
N ARG A 289 -5.13 -21.20 21.08
CA ARG A 289 -6.08 -21.95 21.93
C ARG A 289 -6.01 -23.47 21.70
N LYS A 290 -4.81 -24.05 21.56
CA LYS A 290 -4.67 -25.50 21.70
C LYS A 290 -4.99 -25.87 23.16
N ARG A 291 -6.16 -26.49 23.33
CA ARG A 291 -6.73 -27.08 24.55
C ARG A 291 -5.63 -27.65 25.47
N ARG A 292 -5.42 -27.03 26.63
CA ARG A 292 -4.96 -27.78 27.81
C ARG A 292 -6.11 -28.69 28.24
N CYS A 293 -6.32 -29.80 27.53
CA CYS A 293 -7.02 -30.94 28.11
C CYS A 293 -6.08 -31.52 29.17
N THR A 294 -6.18 -31.02 30.39
CA THR A 294 -5.73 -31.79 31.55
C THR A 294 -6.63 -33.01 31.62
N VAL A 295 -6.16 -34.13 31.09
CA VAL A 295 -6.71 -35.44 31.41
C VAL A 295 -6.50 -35.61 32.91
N LYS A 296 -7.52 -35.26 33.71
CA LYS A 296 -7.58 -35.69 35.11
C LYS A 296 -7.65 -37.21 35.08
N GLN A 297 -6.51 -37.87 35.28
CA GLN A 297 -6.46 -39.28 35.64
C GLN A 297 -7.37 -39.49 36.85
N ARG A 298 -8.56 -40.04 36.63
CA ARG A 298 -9.39 -40.58 37.71
C ARG A 298 -8.67 -41.81 38.23
N ARG A 299 -8.00 -41.67 39.38
CA ARG A 299 -7.54 -42.82 40.17
C ARG A 299 -8.79 -43.54 40.69
N TYR A 300 -9.07 -44.72 40.15
CA TYR A 300 -10.02 -45.64 40.77
C TYR A 300 -9.39 -46.19 42.04
N THR A 301 -10.01 -45.92 43.18
CA THR A 301 -9.69 -46.59 44.44
C THR A 301 -10.54 -47.86 44.49
N VAL A 302 -9.89 -49.03 44.37
CA VAL A 302 -10.54 -50.31 44.65
C VAL A 302 -10.62 -50.44 46.18
N ARG A 303 -11.83 -50.45 46.72
CA ARG A 303 -12.06 -50.87 48.11
C ARG A 303 -12.09 -52.40 48.16
N LYS A 304 -11.29 -52.97 49.06
CA LYS A 304 -11.32 -54.37 49.46
C LYS A 304 -12.63 -54.69 50.17
#